data_AF-A0A383E7M9-F1
#
_entry.id   AF-A0A383E7M9-F1
#
_cell.length_a   1.000
_cell.length_b   1.000
_cell.length_c   1.000
_cell.angle_alpha   90.00
_cell.angle_beta   90.00
_cell.angle_gamma   90.00
#
_symmetry.space_group_name_H-M   'P 1'
#
loop_
_entity.id
_entity.type
_entity.pdbx_description
1 polymer ?
#
loop_
_entity_poly.entity_id
_entity_poly.type
_entity_poly.pdbx_seq_one_letter_code
_entity_poly.pdbx_strand_id
1 'polypeptide(L)' 'MKSTIIKAKFRDNTNSKIGLVALSSDFSIEKDFNSVLLNLPIDLFVNRLPFFNPLTNENLI' A
#
# COMPACT_ATOMS: atom_id res chain seq x y z
N MET A 1 -6.03 -10.46 42.52
CA MET A 1 -5.08 -9.70 41.67
C MET A 1 -5.84 -8.57 40.97
N LYS A 2 -5.37 -7.31 41.05
CA LYS A 2 -5.98 -6.19 40.32
C LYS A 2 -5.55 -6.25 38.86
N SER A 3 -6.52 -6.27 37.94
CA SER A 3 -6.25 -6.16 36.51
C SER A 3 -5.66 -4.79 36.21
N THR A 4 -4.46 -4.77 35.62
CA THR A 4 -3.81 -3.52 35.20
C THR A 4 -4.14 -3.32 33.73
N ILE A 5 -5.10 -2.44 33.45
CA ILE A 5 -5.48 -2.11 32.08
C ILE A 5 -4.36 -1.28 31.47
N ILE A 6 -3.61 -1.88 30.55
CA ILE A 6 -2.56 -1.19 29.80
C ILE A 6 -3.23 -0.42 28.67
N LYS A 7 -3.08 0.91 28.67
CA LYS A 7 -3.52 1.74 27.54
C LYS A 7 -2.56 1.57 26.37
N ALA A 8 -3.12 1.53 25.16
CA ALA A 8 -2.32 1.53 23.95
C ALA A 8 -1.41 2.77 23.91
N LYS A 9 -0.12 2.55 23.67
CA LYS A 9 0.85 3.61 23.40
C LYS A 9 1.08 3.67 21.90
N PHE A 10 0.53 4.70 21.26
CA PHE A 10 0.83 5.00 19.87
C PHE A 10 2.05 5.92 19.80
N ARG A 11 2.75 5.91 18.66
CA ARG A 11 3.81 6.88 18.38
C ARG A 11 3.17 8.16 17.85
N ASP A 12 3.61 9.31 18.36
CA ASP A 12 3.07 10.62 17.96
C ASP A 12 3.48 11.03 16.54
N ASN A 13 4.58 10.47 16.03
CA ASN A 13 5.07 10.74 14.69
C ASN A 13 5.35 9.42 13.98
N THR A 14 4.31 8.86 13.38
CA THR A 14 4.44 7.71 12.49
C THR A 14 4.70 8.24 11.09
N ASN A 15 5.90 7.98 10.55
CA ASN A 15 6.12 8.15 9.13
C ASN A 15 5.25 7.10 8.43
N SER A 16 4.07 7.52 8.00
CA SER A 16 3.01 6.63 7.51
C SER A 16 3.47 5.99 6.21
N LYS A 17 3.21 4.69 6.05
CA LYS A 17 3.64 3.93 4.89
C LYS A 17 2.44 3.25 4.25
N ILE A 18 2.33 3.35 2.94
CA ILE A 18 1.28 2.71 2.15
C ILE A 18 1.93 1.69 1.23
N GLY A 19 1.41 0.45 1.27
CA GLY A 19 1.71 -0.58 0.29
C GLY A 19 0.64 -0.60 -0.79
N LEU A 20 1.04 -0.42 -2.04
CA LEU A 20 0.20 -0.53 -3.23
C LEU A 20 0.59 -1.79 -4.00
N VAL A 21 -0.37 -2.68 -4.22
CA VAL A 21 -0.20 -3.82 -5.13
C VAL A 21 -0.99 -3.52 -6.39
N ALA A 22 -0.29 -3.42 -7.52
CA ALA A 22 -0.87 -3.06 -8.81
C ALA A 22 -0.49 -4.07 -9.90
N LEU A 23 -1.23 -4.10 -11.00
CA LEU A 23 -0.81 -4.83 -12.19
C LEU A 23 0.43 -4.16 -12.79
N SER A 24 1.34 -4.96 -13.35
CA SER A 24 2.56 -4.46 -14.00
C SER A 24 2.29 -3.50 -15.17
N SER A 25 1.11 -3.58 -15.79
CA SER A 25 0.67 -2.70 -16.86
C SER A 25 -0.08 -1.45 -16.39
N ASP A 26 -0.47 -1.38 -15.11
CA ASP A 26 -1.23 -0.23 -14.57
C ASP A 26 -0.29 0.82 -13.99
N PHE A 27 0.04 1.81 -14.84
CA PHE A 27 0.85 2.96 -14.46
C PHE A 27 0.02 4.15 -13.95
N SER A 28 -1.30 4.09 -14.11
CA SER A 28 -2.20 5.20 -13.75
C SER A 28 -2.37 5.27 -12.25
N ILE A 29 -2.59 4.12 -11.60
CA ILE A 29 -2.88 4.08 -10.17
C ILE A 29 -1.72 4.61 -9.32
N GLU A 30 -0.47 4.31 -9.68
CA GLU A 30 0.69 4.85 -8.97
C GLU A 30 0.79 6.37 -9.11
N LYS A 31 0.48 6.91 -10.30
CA LYS A 31 0.48 8.36 -10.52
C LYS A 31 -0.59 9.04 -9.69
N ASP A 32 -1.79 8.45 -9.60
CA ASP A 32 -2.90 8.99 -8.83
C ASP A 32 -2.57 9.02 -7.33
N PHE A 33 -2.01 7.93 -6.80
CA PHE A 33 -1.54 7.89 -5.41
C PHE A 33 -0.45 8.93 -5.16
N ASN A 34 0.56 9.04 -6.03
CA ASN A 34 1.58 10.07 -5.89
C ASN A 34 1.01 11.50 -5.91
N SER A 35 -0.02 11.75 -6.72
CA SER A 35 -0.70 13.05 -6.75
C SER A 35 -1.46 13.36 -5.47
N VAL A 36 -2.13 12.37 -4.87
CA VAL A 36 -2.88 12.54 -3.62
C VAL A 36 -1.93 12.67 -2.41
N LEU A 37 -0.83 11.93 -2.42
CA LEU A 37 0.17 11.92 -1.35
C LEU A 37 1.15 13.09 -1.44
N LEU A 38 1.03 13.93 -2.47
CA LEU A 38 1.90 15.08 -2.68
C LEU A 38 1.89 16.00 -1.44
N ASN A 39 3.07 16.28 -0.90
CA ASN A 39 3.30 17.09 0.31
C ASN A 39 2.78 16.48 1.63
N LEU A 40 2.35 15.21 1.63
CA LEU A 40 2.07 14.47 2.87
C LEU A 40 3.32 13.68 3.30
N PRO A 41 3.59 13.54 4.61
CA PRO A 41 4.69 12.73 5.13
C PRO A 41 4.32 11.24 5.08
N ILE A 42 4.05 10.73 3.88
CA ILE A 42 3.60 9.37 3.62
C ILE A 42 4.49 8.76 2.54
N ASP A 43 5.13 7.64 2.87
CA ASP A 43 5.92 6.88 1.91
C ASP A 43 5.02 5.89 1.16
N LEU A 44 5.12 5.87 -0.17
CA LEU A 44 4.44 4.89 -1.03
C LEU A 44 5.42 3.77 -1.46
N PHE A 45 5.01 2.52 -1.24
CA PHE A 45 5.72 1.34 -1.69
C PHE A 45 4.85 0.58 -2.69
N VAL A 46 5.37 0.32 -3.89
CA VAL A 46 4.60 -0.32 -4.95
C VAL A 46 5.19 -1.70 -5.26
N ASN A 47 4.34 -2.73 -5.20
CA ASN A 47 4.65 -4.05 -5.74
C ASN A 47 3.81 -4.30 -6.99
N ARG A 48 4.45 -4.75 -8.08
CA ARG A 48 3.78 -4.98 -9.36
C ARG A 48 3.65 -6.47 -9.63
N LEU A 49 2.41 -6.92 -9.83
CA LEU A 49 2.12 -8.28 -10.25
C LEU A 49 2.32 -8.39 -11.77
N PRO A 50 3.08 -9.38 -12.28
CA PRO A 50 3.18 -9.64 -13.71
C PRO A 50 1.79 -9.80 -14.31
N PHE A 51 1.58 -9.19 -15.47
CA PHE A 51 0.31 -9.23 -16.18
C PHE A 51 0.59 -9.67 -17.61
N PHE A 52 -0.03 -10.77 -18.02
CA PHE A 52 0.06 -11.30 -19.37
C PHE A 52 -1.29 -11.06 -20.06
N ASN A 53 -1.25 -10.39 -21.22
CA ASN A 53 -2.44 -10.08 -22.00
C ASN A 53 -2.41 -10.82 -23.35
N PRO A 54 -3.45 -11.58 -23.73
CA PRO A 54 -4.71 -11.77 -23.00
C PRO A 54 -4.52 -12.61 -21.74
N LEU A 55 -5.34 -12.29 -20.73
CA LEU A 55 -5.46 -13.14 -19.56
C LEU A 55 -6.26 -14.38 -19.96
N THR A 56 -5.66 -15.54 -19.78
CA THR A 56 -6.20 -16.86 -20.12
C THR A 56 -6.42 -17.66 -18.83
N ASN A 57 -7.22 -18.72 -18.89
CA ASN A 57 -7.39 -19.64 -17.76
C ASN A 57 -6.06 -20.29 -17.31
N GLU A 58 -5.05 -20.30 -18.17
CA GLU A 58 -3.73 -20.89 -17.90
C GLU A 58 -2.78 -19.93 -17.17
N ASN A 59 -2.98 -18.62 -17.33
CA ASN A 59 -2.16 -17.58 -16.71
C ASN A 59 -2.90 -16.77 -15.61
N LEU A 60 -4.17 -17.09 -15.37
CA LEU A 60 -4.95 -16.67 -14.21
C LEU A 60 -4.50 -17.52 -13.00
N ILE A 61 -3.65 -16.93 -12.14
CA ILE A 61 -3.14 -17.55 -10.91
C ILE A 61 -4.25 -17.65 -9.86
#